data_AF-A0A1M5YMY7-F1
#
_entry.id   AF-A0A1M5YMY7-F1
#
_cell.length_a   1.000
_cell.length_b   1.000
_cell.length_c   1.000
_cell.angle_alpha   90.00
_cell.angle_beta   90.00
_cell.angle_gamma   90.00
#
_symmetry.space_group_name_H-M   'P 1'
#
loop_
_entity.id
_entity.type
_entity.pdbx_description
1 polymer ?
#
loop_
_entity_poly.entity_id
_entity_poly.type
_entity_poly.pdbx_seq_one_letter_code
_entity_poly.pdbx_strand_id
1 'polypeptide(L)' 'MAFNIGEKPGRGRYQCVFSDDVVTLETDDDALPACPNTDCLIAHETRWEKAKFSKNS' A
#
# COMPACT_ATOMS: atom_id res chain seq x y z
N MET A 1 7.00 3.84 7.05
CA MET A 1 8.01 3.60 5.99
C MET A 1 7.22 3.34 4.74
N ALA A 2 7.32 4.26 3.80
CA ALA A 2 6.54 4.26 2.58
C ALA A 2 7.27 3.47 1.48
N PHE A 3 6.49 2.73 0.71
CA PHE A 3 6.90 1.89 -0.41
C PHE A 3 6.22 2.38 -1.69
N ASN A 4 6.92 2.29 -2.81
CA ASN A 4 6.43 2.70 -4.11
C ASN A 4 5.66 1.56 -4.80
N ILE A 5 4.92 1.91 -5.85
CA ILE A 5 4.31 0.93 -6.75
C ILE A 5 5.40 0.00 -7.31
N GLY A 6 5.10 -1.30 -7.38
CA GLY A 6 6.01 -2.31 -7.91
C GLY A 6 7.00 -2.86 -6.88
N GLU A 7 7.16 -2.22 -5.73
CA GLU A 7 7.98 -2.78 -4.65
C GLU A 7 7.31 -3.99 -4.01
N LYS A 8 8.15 -4.91 -3.52
CA LYS A 8 7.74 -6.16 -2.86
C LYS A 8 8.18 -6.16 -1.39
N PRO A 9 7.55 -5.36 -0.52
CA PRO A 9 7.90 -5.31 0.90
C PRO A 9 7.52 -6.57 1.70
N GLY A 10 6.96 -7.57 1.01
CA GLY A 10 6.50 -8.82 1.60
C GLY A 10 5.05 -8.75 2.08
N ARG A 11 4.55 -9.88 2.57
CA ARG A 11 3.15 -10.05 3.00
C ARG A 11 2.74 -9.03 4.06
N GLY A 12 1.50 -8.55 3.94
CA GLY A 12 0.90 -7.63 4.89
C GLY A 12 -0.17 -6.74 4.28
N ARG A 13 -0.81 -5.94 5.14
CA ARG A 13 -1.71 -4.88 4.71
C ARG A 13 -0.94 -3.59 4.53
N TYR A 14 -1.22 -2.89 3.44
CA TYR A 14 -0.61 -1.63 3.09
C TYR A 14 -1.71 -0.63 2.79
N GLN A 15 -1.61 0.55 3.39
CA GLN A 15 -2.54 1.64 3.20
C GLN A 15 -1.88 2.72 2.34
N CYS A 16 -2.62 3.30 1.41
CA CYS A 16 -2.16 4.45 0.64
C CYS A 16 -1.90 5.62 1.59
N VAL A 17 -0.82 6.39 1.40
CA VAL A 17 -0.58 7.58 2.26
C VAL A 17 -1.44 8.78 1.86
N PHE A 18 -2.04 8.73 0.67
CA PHE A 18 -2.85 9.81 0.09
C PHE A 18 -4.34 9.51 0.11
N SER A 19 -4.75 8.26 0.37
CA SER A 19 -6.15 7.84 0.45
C SER A 19 -6.33 6.76 1.52
N ASP A 20 -7.57 6.50 1.92
CA ASP A 20 -7.90 5.41 2.85
C ASP A 20 -7.91 4.01 2.19
N ASP A 21 -7.41 3.90 0.95
CA ASP A 21 -7.32 2.63 0.24
C ASP A 21 -6.32 1.69 0.90
N VAL A 22 -6.71 0.42 1.01
CA VAL A 22 -5.88 -0.63 1.61
C VAL A 22 -5.76 -1.80 0.66
N VAL A 23 -4.51 -2.21 0.37
CA VAL A 23 -4.18 -3.45 -0.33
C VAL A 23 -3.64 -4.48 0.65
N THR A 24 -3.97 -5.75 0.42
CA THR A 24 -3.37 -6.87 1.15
C THR A 24 -2.48 -7.65 0.20
N LEU A 25 -1.21 -7.77 0.53
CA LEU A 25 -0.28 -8.66 -0.15
C LEU A 25 -0.32 -10.02 0.56
N GLU A 26 -0.78 -11.04 -0.15
CA GLU A 26 -0.95 -12.40 0.39
C GLU A 26 0.32 -13.23 0.26
N THR A 27 1.17 -12.91 -0.73
CA THR A 27 2.48 -13.52 -0.93
C THR A 27 3.60 -12.50 -0.78
N ASP A 28 4.83 -12.98 -0.58
CA ASP A 28 6.01 -12.12 -0.53
C ASP A 28 6.53 -11.71 -1.90
N ASP A 29 6.07 -12.38 -2.95
CA ASP A 29 6.32 -12.05 -4.35
C ASP A 29 5.34 -11.03 -4.93
N ASP A 30 4.26 -10.71 -4.21
CA ASP A 30 3.30 -9.70 -4.62
C ASP A 30 3.94 -8.31 -4.61
N ALA A 31 3.76 -7.61 -5.73
CA ALA A 31 4.16 -6.22 -5.87
C ALA A 31 3.02 -5.29 -5.47
N LEU A 32 3.36 -4.17 -4.85
CA LEU A 32 2.38 -3.14 -4.54
C LEU A 32 1.73 -2.60 -5.82
N PRO A 33 0.40 -2.67 -5.97
CA PRO A 33 -0.27 -2.17 -7.15
C PRO A 33 -0.30 -0.64 -7.17
N ALA A 34 -0.67 -0.06 -8.31
CA ALA A 34 -1.07 1.35 -8.35
C ALA A 34 -2.31 1.57 -7.46
N CYS A 35 -2.41 2.74 -6.83
CA CYS A 35 -3.61 3.07 -6.06
C CYS A 35 -4.79 3.15 -7.04
N PRO A 36 -5.93 2.48 -6.76
CA PRO A 36 -7.11 2.56 -7.62
C PRO A 36 -7.76 3.95 -7.58
N ASN A 37 -7.38 4.80 -6.63
CA ASN A 37 -7.90 6.15 -6.49
C ASN A 37 -7.35 7.06 -7.60
N THR A 38 -8.26 7.68 -8.34
CA THR A 38 -7.95 8.58 -9.47
C THR A 38 -7.07 9.75 -9.05
N ASP A 39 -7.22 10.29 -7.84
CA ASP A 39 -6.39 11.40 -7.34
C ASP A 39 -4.92 10.98 -7.19
N CYS A 40 -4.67 9.75 -6.71
CA CYS A 40 -3.32 9.19 -6.58
C CYS A 40 -2.70 8.81 -7.94
N LEU A 41 -3.55 8.40 -8.89
CA LEU A 41 -3.16 8.04 -10.27
C LEU A 41 -2.76 9.27 -11.08
N ILE A 42 -3.51 10.38 -10.99
CA ILE A 42 -3.21 11.63 -11.71
C ILE A 42 -1.86 12.21 -11.26
N ALA A 43 -1.56 12.11 -9.97
CA ALA A 43 -0.30 12.60 -9.42
C ALA A 43 0.89 11.66 -9.72
N HIS A 44 0.67 10.40 -10.10
CA HIS A 44 1.71 9.34 -10.11
C HIS A 44 2.44 9.18 -8.75
N GLU A 45 1.83 9.65 -7.66
CA GLU A 45 2.46 9.71 -6.34
C GLU A 45 1.98 8.59 -5.42
N THR A 46 1.51 7.44 -5.95
CA THR A 46 1.08 6.36 -5.06
C THR A 46 2.23 5.87 -4.18
N ARG A 47 2.04 6.03 -2.87
CA ARG A 47 2.93 5.49 -1.85
C ARG A 47 2.10 4.70 -0.84
N TRP A 48 2.64 3.56 -0.45
CA TRP A 48 2.02 2.59 0.42
C TRP A 48 2.76 2.51 1.74
N GLU A 49 2.06 2.57 2.85
CA GLU A 49 2.63 2.32 4.18
C GLU A 49 2.05 1.05 4.78
N LYS A 50 2.91 0.26 5.41
CA LYS A 50 2.47 -0.97 6.09
C LYS A 50 1.53 -0.59 7.22
N ALA A 51 0.25 -0.95 7.07
CA ALA A 51 -0.77 -0.70 8.06
C ALA A 51 -0.37 -1.46 9.33
N LYS A 52 -0.08 -0.72 10.41
CA LYS A 52 0.19 -1.35 11.70
C LYS A 52 -1.13 -1.90 12.21
N PHE A 53 -1.20 -3.23 12.32
CA PHE A 53 -2.29 -3.89 13.03
C PHE A 53 -2.23 -3.39 14.48
N SER A 54 -3.02 -2.37 14.82
CA SER A 54 -3.25 -2.04 16.21
C SER A 54 -4.10 -3.18 16.75
N LYS A 55 -3.44 -4.23 17.27
CA LYS A 55 -4.08 -5.10 18.25
C LYS A 55 -4.35 -4.18 19.44
N ASN A 56 -5.54 -3.59 19.48
CA ASN A 56 -6.07 -3.04 20.72
C ASN A 56 -6.31 -4.24 21.63
N SER A 57 -5.29 -4.52 22.46
CA SER A 57 -5.30 -5.55 23.50
C SER A 57 -6.21 -5.17 24.65
#